data_AF-A0ABC8ZCD4-F1
#
_entry.id   AF-A0ABC8ZCD4-F1
#
_cell.length_a   1.000
_cell.length_b   1.000
_cell.length_c   1.000
_cell.angle_alpha   90.00
_cell.angle_beta   90.00
_cell.angle_gamma   90.00
#
_symmetry.space_group_name_H-M   'P 1'
#
loop_
_entity.id
_entity.type
_entity.pdbx_description
1 polymer ?
#
loop_
_entity_poly.entity_id
_entity_poly.type
_entity_poly.pdbx_seq_one_letter_code
_entity_poly.pdbx_strand_id
1 'polypeptide(L)'
;MANNEGSARRHKGTAADARGRGGEAISRLALGSHQKITPGERAAAVRFIRAALEVLKQYNAMEEEEVEEEYRRAGNLHKYDPDTEWQKRYARVARMYPPPDFIVPRLDEFTKILEEDEQDLPIGLASCVGIFADHPSDDDL
;
A
#
# COMPACT_ATOMS: atom_id res chain seq x y z
N MET A 1 48.61 -53.29 22.28
CA MET A 1 47.74 -52.10 22.47
C MET A 1 46.32 -52.61 22.39
N ALA A 2 45.58 -52.59 23.51
CA ALA A 2 44.25 -53.15 23.61
C ALA A 2 43.32 -52.20 24.37
N ASN A 3 42.02 -52.28 24.02
CA ASN A 3 40.82 -51.87 24.78
C ASN A 3 40.43 -50.39 24.64
N ASN A 4 39.15 -49.97 24.56
CA ASN A 4 37.84 -50.61 24.55
C ASN A 4 36.78 -49.52 24.23
N GLU A 5 35.58 -49.94 23.84
CA GLU A 5 34.37 -49.16 23.55
C GLU A 5 33.90 -48.29 24.73
N GLY A 6 33.26 -47.15 24.41
CA GLY A 6 32.69 -46.20 25.37
C GLY A 6 31.35 -45.65 24.90
N SER A 7 30.29 -46.19 25.51
CA SER A 7 28.87 -45.93 25.28
C SER A 7 28.36 -44.62 25.91
N ALA A 8 27.23 -44.15 25.37
CA ALA A 8 26.17 -43.35 26.01
C ALA A 8 26.35 -41.83 26.17
N ARG A 9 25.46 -41.03 25.56
CA ARG A 9 24.15 -40.64 26.14
C ARG A 9 23.36 -39.76 25.17
N ARG A 10 22.08 -40.09 25.06
CA ARG A 10 20.98 -39.29 24.50
C ARG A 10 21.01 -37.86 25.05
N HIS A 11 20.70 -36.85 24.22
CA HIS A 11 19.75 -35.80 24.56
C HIS A 11 18.96 -35.44 23.30
N LYS A 12 17.67 -35.80 23.34
CA LYS A 12 16.65 -35.41 22.37
C LYS A 12 16.38 -33.93 22.62
N GLY A 13 17.04 -33.06 21.85
CA GLY A 13 16.77 -31.63 21.85
C GLY A 13 15.42 -31.38 21.20
N THR A 14 14.41 -31.16 22.02
CA THR A 14 13.06 -30.75 21.65
C THR A 14 13.16 -29.44 20.87
N ALA A 15 12.91 -29.48 19.55
CA ALA A 15 12.60 -28.29 18.77
C ALA A 15 11.16 -27.85 19.11
N ALA A 16 10.99 -27.37 20.34
CA ALA A 16 9.87 -26.53 20.70
C ALA A 16 10.31 -25.08 20.47
N ASP A 17 9.41 -24.32 19.85
CA ASP A 17 9.40 -22.87 19.79
C ASP A 17 10.07 -22.18 18.59
N ALA A 18 9.40 -22.29 17.44
CA ALA A 18 9.56 -21.38 16.32
C ALA A 18 8.20 -20.97 15.72
N ARG A 19 7.18 -20.77 16.56
CA ARG A 19 5.88 -20.24 16.14
C ARG A 19 5.39 -19.15 17.09
N GLY A 20 6.11 -18.03 17.10
CA GLY A 20 5.73 -16.86 17.89
C GLY A 20 6.20 -15.51 17.34
N ARG A 21 6.73 -15.45 16.10
CA ARG A 21 7.32 -14.21 15.54
C ARG A 21 6.64 -13.70 14.28
N GLY A 22 5.36 -14.05 14.08
CA GLY A 22 4.54 -13.51 12.98
C GLY A 22 3.50 -12.47 13.43
N GLY A 23 3.02 -12.53 14.67
CA GLY A 23 1.95 -11.65 15.16
C GLY A 23 2.45 -10.31 15.73
N GLU A 24 3.67 -10.27 16.26
CA GLU A 24 4.16 -9.12 17.04
C GLU A 24 4.68 -7.96 16.16
N ALA A 25 4.95 -8.22 14.89
CA ALA A 25 5.21 -7.16 13.90
C ALA A 25 3.93 -6.41 13.53
N ILE A 26 2.77 -7.08 13.55
CA ILE A 26 1.46 -6.46 13.26
C ILE A 26 0.95 -5.71 14.50
N SER A 27 1.26 -6.18 15.71
CA SER A 27 0.87 -5.49 16.96
C SER A 27 1.63 -4.19 17.23
N ARG A 28 2.72 -3.88 16.50
CA ARG A 28 3.42 -2.57 16.59
C ARG A 28 2.88 -1.50 15.63
N LEU A 29 1.84 -1.81 14.85
CA LEU A 29 0.81 -0.84 14.47
C LEU A 29 -0.09 -0.48 15.67
N ALA A 30 0.37 -0.71 16.90
CA ALA A 30 -0.06 0.01 18.09
C ALA A 30 0.11 1.51 17.83
N LEU A 31 -0.95 2.11 17.28
CA LEU A 31 -1.49 3.42 17.61
C LEU A 31 -0.50 4.23 18.44
N GLY A 32 0.49 4.79 17.76
CA GLY A 32 1.40 5.76 18.36
C GLY A 32 0.53 6.82 19.00
N SER A 33 0.75 7.05 20.30
CA SER A 33 0.34 8.21 21.10
C SER A 33 -0.95 8.86 20.64
N HIS A 34 -2.07 8.73 21.38
CA HIS A 34 -3.36 9.40 21.13
C HIS A 34 -3.23 10.88 20.73
N GLN A 35 -2.83 11.15 19.50
CA GLN A 35 -2.84 12.44 18.86
C GLN A 35 -4.29 12.61 18.47
N LYS A 36 -4.88 13.71 18.93
CA LYS A 36 -6.27 14.01 18.60
C LYS A 36 -6.32 14.29 17.10
N ILE A 37 -6.66 13.27 16.30
CA ILE A 37 -6.89 13.39 14.86
C ILE A 37 -7.96 14.46 14.67
N THR A 38 -7.61 15.53 13.96
CA THR A 38 -8.51 16.63 13.65
C THR A 38 -9.62 16.16 12.71
N PRO A 39 -10.79 16.83 12.68
CA PRO A 39 -11.82 16.54 11.70
C PRO A 39 -11.32 16.61 10.24
N GLY A 40 -10.42 17.56 9.96
CA GLY A 40 -9.80 17.72 8.63
C GLY A 40 -8.92 16.53 8.25
N GLU A 41 -8.05 16.08 9.15
CA GLU A 41 -7.23 14.88 8.93
C GLU A 41 -8.08 13.62 8.78
N ARG A 42 -9.14 13.48 9.58
CA ARG A 42 -10.09 12.36 9.43
C ARG A 42 -10.74 12.38 8.05
N ALA A 43 -11.21 13.54 7.59
CA ALA A 43 -11.80 13.68 6.27
C ALA A 43 -10.79 13.33 5.17
N ALA A 44 -9.57 13.87 5.25
CA ALA A 44 -8.50 13.56 4.30
C ALA A 44 -8.15 12.06 4.26
N ALA A 45 -8.03 11.41 5.43
CA ALA A 45 -7.80 9.97 5.51
C ALA A 45 -8.93 9.17 4.86
N VAL A 46 -10.19 9.52 5.13
CA VAL A 46 -11.34 8.86 4.49
C VAL A 46 -11.31 9.05 2.98
N ARG A 47 -10.98 10.24 2.49
CA ARG A 47 -10.92 10.50 1.04
C ARG A 47 -9.87 9.62 0.37
N PHE A 48 -8.67 9.64 0.91
CA PHE A 48 -7.55 8.85 0.43
C PHE A 48 -7.86 7.35 0.45
N ILE A 49 -8.35 6.82 1.59
CA ILE A 49 -8.65 5.38 1.73
C ILE A 49 -9.72 4.95 0.72
N ARG A 50 -10.78 5.75 0.52
CA ARG A 50 -11.80 5.43 -0.49
C ARG A 50 -11.21 5.39 -1.89
N ALA A 51 -10.45 6.40 -2.28
CA ALA A 51 -9.81 6.46 -3.60
C ALA A 51 -8.84 5.29 -3.83
N ALA A 52 -8.01 4.96 -2.83
CA ALA A 52 -7.06 3.86 -2.92
C ALA A 52 -7.78 2.50 -3.04
N LEU A 53 -8.89 2.30 -2.32
CA LEU A 53 -9.68 1.08 -2.43
C LEU A 53 -10.36 0.94 -3.79
N GLU A 54 -10.87 2.02 -4.38
CA GLU A 54 -11.48 1.96 -5.71
C GLU A 54 -10.44 1.63 -6.79
N VAL A 55 -9.25 2.25 -6.73
CA VAL A 55 -8.14 1.91 -7.64
C VAL A 55 -7.67 0.48 -7.46
N LEU A 56 -7.57 -0.01 -6.22
CA LEU A 56 -7.22 -1.41 -5.94
C LEU A 56 -8.25 -2.39 -6.51
N LYS A 57 -9.54 -2.12 -6.32
CA LYS A 57 -10.61 -2.96 -6.87
C LYS A 57 -10.58 -2.99 -8.40
N GLN A 58 -10.42 -1.83 -9.03
CA GLN A 58 -10.33 -1.74 -10.49
C GLN A 58 -9.11 -2.50 -11.00
N TYR A 59 -7.94 -2.28 -10.40
CA TYR A 59 -6.71 -2.96 -10.79
C TYR A 59 -6.80 -4.47 -10.64
N ASN A 60 -7.34 -4.97 -9.52
CA ASN A 60 -7.53 -6.41 -9.29
C ASN A 60 -8.57 -7.05 -10.23
N ALA A 61 -9.44 -6.25 -10.84
CA ALA A 61 -10.43 -6.72 -11.80
C ALA A 61 -9.92 -6.67 -13.25
N MET A 62 -8.75 -6.06 -13.48
CA MET A 62 -8.15 -5.94 -14.80
C MET A 62 -7.14 -7.07 -15.05
N GLU A 63 -7.10 -7.54 -16.28
CA GLU A 63 -6.01 -8.38 -16.77
C GLU A 63 -4.79 -7.54 -17.14
N GLU A 64 -3.60 -8.14 -17.14
CA GLU A 64 -2.35 -7.46 -17.46
C GLU A 64 -2.38 -6.79 -18.86
N GLU A 65 -2.98 -7.45 -19.85
CA GLU A 65 -3.14 -6.89 -21.21
C GLU A 65 -3.97 -5.60 -21.22
N GLU A 66 -4.97 -5.49 -20.35
CA GLU A 66 -5.81 -4.29 -20.25
C GLU A 66 -5.02 -3.13 -19.63
N VAL A 67 -4.14 -3.42 -18.67
CA VAL A 67 -3.22 -2.44 -18.09
C VAL A 67 -2.20 -1.99 -19.12
N GLU A 68 -1.59 -2.91 -19.87
CA GLU A 68 -0.71 -2.57 -20.99
C GLU A 68 -1.41 -1.70 -22.03
N GLU A 69 -2.68 -1.96 -22.34
CA GLU A 69 -3.46 -1.15 -23.28
C GLU A 69 -3.74 0.26 -22.73
N GLU A 70 -3.90 0.45 -21.41
CA GLU A 70 -3.93 1.80 -20.81
C GLU A 70 -2.63 2.56 -21.08
N TYR A 71 -1.49 1.89 -20.87
CA TYR A 71 -0.17 2.48 -21.14
C TYR A 71 0.08 2.73 -22.63
N ARG A 72 -0.35 1.80 -23.50
CA ARG A 72 -0.26 1.92 -24.96
C ARG A 72 -1.07 3.10 -25.47
N ARG A 73 -2.30 3.28 -25.00
CA ARG A 73 -3.16 4.43 -25.32
C ARG A 73 -2.57 5.75 -24.83
N ALA A 74 -1.85 5.72 -23.71
CA ALA A 74 -1.12 6.88 -23.20
C ALA A 74 0.24 7.14 -23.89
N GLY A 75 0.66 6.29 -24.83
CA GLY A 75 1.96 6.40 -25.51
C GLY A 75 3.17 6.01 -24.65
N ASN A 76 2.94 5.38 -23.50
CA ASN A 76 3.94 5.14 -22.46
C ASN A 76 4.16 3.67 -22.12
N LEU A 77 3.87 2.75 -23.05
CA LEU A 77 4.09 1.31 -22.84
C LEU A 77 5.53 0.98 -22.40
N HIS A 78 6.52 1.78 -22.83
CA HIS A 78 7.92 1.63 -22.42
C HIS A 78 8.18 1.92 -20.92
N LYS A 79 7.23 2.52 -20.20
CA LYS A 79 7.27 2.83 -18.76
C LYS A 79 6.44 1.87 -17.92
N TYR A 80 5.67 1.00 -18.58
CA TYR A 80 4.92 -0.04 -17.88
C TYR A 80 5.89 -1.05 -17.29
N ASP A 81 5.74 -1.27 -15.99
CA ASP A 81 6.48 -2.28 -15.24
C ASP A 81 5.50 -2.94 -14.26
N PRO A 82 5.15 -4.21 -14.45
CA PRO A 82 4.15 -4.90 -13.63
C PRO A 82 4.57 -4.99 -12.14
N ASP A 83 5.88 -5.03 -11.85
CA ASP A 83 6.38 -5.15 -10.49
C ASP A 83 6.18 -3.85 -9.69
N THR A 84 6.18 -2.70 -10.36
CA THR A 84 6.03 -1.37 -9.75
C THR A 84 4.69 -0.70 -10.01
N GLU A 85 3.85 -1.24 -10.89
CA GLU A 85 2.60 -0.61 -11.32
C GLU A 85 1.64 -0.29 -10.17
N TRP A 86 1.47 -1.23 -9.25
CA TRP A 86 0.62 -1.02 -8.08
C TRP A 86 1.10 0.16 -7.22
N GLN A 87 2.42 0.30 -7.05
CA GLN A 87 3.00 1.39 -6.28
C GLN A 87 2.81 2.74 -6.99
N LYS A 88 2.98 2.77 -8.32
CA LYS A 88 2.71 3.96 -9.15
C LYS A 88 1.25 4.39 -9.04
N ARG A 89 0.28 3.47 -9.18
CA ARG A 89 -1.15 3.76 -9.00
C ARG A 89 -1.45 4.34 -7.62
N TYR A 90 -0.91 3.72 -6.56
CA TYR A 90 -1.11 4.19 -5.20
C TYR A 90 -0.48 5.58 -4.97
N ALA A 91 0.69 5.86 -5.54
CA ALA A 91 1.31 7.19 -5.49
C ALA A 91 0.49 8.24 -6.23
N ARG A 92 -0.10 7.91 -7.38
CA ARG A 92 -0.98 8.81 -8.12
C ARG A 92 -2.23 9.16 -7.30
N VAL A 93 -2.81 8.18 -6.59
CA VAL A 93 -3.90 8.41 -5.62
C VAL A 93 -3.46 9.31 -4.48
N ALA A 94 -2.30 9.04 -3.89
CA ALA A 94 -1.79 9.82 -2.77
C ALA A 94 -1.48 11.29 -3.16
N ARG A 95 -1.10 11.52 -4.41
CA ARG A 95 -0.95 12.87 -4.96
C ARG A 95 -2.29 13.58 -5.16
N MET A 96 -3.30 12.88 -5.69
CA MET A 96 -4.64 13.45 -5.93
C MET A 96 -5.44 13.68 -4.63
N TYR A 97 -5.28 12.77 -3.68
CA TYR A 97 -5.93 12.80 -2.37
C TYR A 97 -4.87 12.68 -1.27
N PRO A 98 -4.14 13.76 -0.94
CA PRO A 98 -3.07 13.72 0.06
C PRO A 98 -3.54 13.14 1.39
N PRO A 99 -2.99 11.98 1.82
CA PRO A 99 -3.28 11.44 3.13
C PRO A 99 -2.65 12.29 4.24
N PRO A 100 -3.20 12.27 5.46
CA PRO A 100 -2.48 12.76 6.63
C PRO A 100 -1.18 11.97 6.86
N ASP A 101 -0.19 12.63 7.45
CA ASP A 101 1.15 12.06 7.72
C ASP A 101 1.12 10.75 8.52
N PHE A 102 0.11 10.54 9.37
CA PHE A 102 -0.02 9.30 10.14
C PHE A 102 -0.50 8.10 9.31
N ILE A 103 -1.07 8.31 8.12
CA ILE A 103 -1.49 7.24 7.19
C ILE A 103 -0.35 6.88 6.25
N VAL A 104 0.29 7.87 5.63
CA VAL A 104 1.49 7.67 4.80
C VAL A 104 2.58 8.62 5.29
N PRO A 105 3.43 8.19 6.24
CA PRO A 105 4.57 8.98 6.66
C PRO A 105 5.52 9.19 5.47
N ARG A 106 6.00 10.41 5.27
CA ARG A 106 6.90 10.79 4.15
C ARG A 106 6.27 10.57 2.78
N LEU A 107 5.08 11.14 2.60
CA LEU A 107 4.37 11.16 1.32
C LEU A 107 5.26 11.66 0.17
N ASP A 108 6.13 12.64 0.45
CA ASP A 108 7.11 13.18 -0.50
C ASP A 108 8.11 12.12 -1.00
N GLU A 109 8.60 11.26 -0.10
CA GLU A 109 9.46 10.14 -0.48
C GLU A 109 8.67 9.10 -1.29
N PHE A 110 7.41 8.88 -0.92
CA PHE A 110 6.54 7.93 -1.60
C PHE A 110 6.15 8.37 -3.02
N THR A 111 5.91 9.67 -3.24
CA THR A 111 5.55 10.21 -4.56
C THR A 111 6.75 10.34 -5.51
N LYS A 112 7.99 10.22 -5.04
CA LYS A 112 9.20 10.20 -5.90
C LYS A 112 9.18 9.11 -6.96
N ILE A 113 8.47 8.01 -6.71
CA ILE A 113 8.25 6.95 -7.71
C ILE A 113 7.55 7.46 -8.98
N LEU A 114 6.85 8.59 -8.89
CA LEU A 114 6.23 9.28 -10.04
C LEU A 114 7.15 10.32 -10.67
N GLU A 115 8.11 10.85 -9.92
CA GLU A 115 8.99 11.94 -10.37
C GLU A 115 9.98 11.48 -11.45
N GLU A 116 10.32 10.19 -11.47
CA GLU A 116 11.20 9.63 -12.51
C GLU A 116 10.49 9.46 -13.87
N ASP A 117 9.15 9.41 -13.93
CA ASP A 117 8.46 9.00 -15.17
C ASP A 117 7.11 9.65 -15.52
N GLU A 118 6.30 10.22 -14.60
CA GLU A 118 4.85 10.37 -14.87
C GLU A 118 4.13 11.54 -14.17
N GLN A 119 4.72 12.73 -14.16
CA GLN A 119 4.14 13.91 -13.48
C GLN A 119 2.71 14.29 -13.95
N ASP A 120 2.31 14.03 -15.20
CA ASP A 120 1.05 14.56 -15.73
C ASP A 120 0.01 13.51 -16.16
N LEU A 121 0.22 12.24 -15.83
CA LEU A 121 -0.57 11.13 -16.39
C LEU A 121 -1.66 10.64 -15.42
N PRO A 122 -2.96 10.67 -15.81
CA PRO A 122 -4.03 10.08 -15.02
C PRO A 122 -4.20 8.57 -15.27
N ILE A 123 -3.11 7.84 -15.55
CA ILE A 123 -3.15 6.38 -15.78
C ILE A 123 -3.64 5.68 -14.51
N GLY A 124 -4.63 4.79 -14.64
CA GLY A 124 -5.20 4.05 -13.52
C GLY A 124 -6.03 4.90 -12.53
N LEU A 125 -6.39 6.14 -12.87
CA LEU A 125 -7.18 7.04 -12.00
C LEU A 125 -8.63 7.22 -12.43
N ALA A 126 -9.12 6.50 -13.45
CA ALA A 126 -10.49 6.68 -13.96
C ALA A 126 -11.55 6.47 -12.87
N SER A 127 -11.36 5.49 -11.99
CA SER A 127 -12.24 5.24 -10.83
C SER A 127 -12.17 6.31 -9.74
N CYS A 128 -11.12 7.15 -9.73
CA CYS A 128 -10.95 8.22 -8.75
C CYS A 128 -11.72 9.50 -9.09
N VAL A 129 -12.19 9.66 -10.33
CA VAL A 129 -12.90 10.87 -10.78
C VAL A 129 -14.32 10.87 -10.21
N GLY A 130 -14.68 11.92 -9.49
CA GLY A 130 -16.04 12.11 -8.98
C GLY A 130 -16.37 11.41 -7.65
N ILE A 131 -15.43 10.71 -7.00
CA ILE A 131 -15.64 10.05 -5.68
C ILE A 131 -16.20 11.02 -4.61
N PHE A 132 -15.93 12.32 -4.75
CA PHE A 132 -16.42 13.36 -3.83
C PHE A 132 -17.26 14.45 -4.51
N ALA A 133 -17.72 14.23 -5.75
CA ALA A 133 -18.55 15.20 -6.46
C ALA A 133 -19.99 15.29 -5.92
N ASP A 134 -20.43 14.31 -5.12
CA ASP A 134 -21.76 14.28 -4.50
C ASP A 134 -21.70 14.61 -3.01
N HIS A 135 -21.50 15.88 -2.65
CA HIS A 135 -22.17 16.47 -1.49
C HIS A 135 -22.84 17.78 -1.95
N PRO A 136 -24.18 17.83 -2.05
CA PRO A 136 -24.86 19.11 -2.05
C PRO A 136 -24.47 19.83 -0.77
N SER A 137 -24.03 21.07 -0.93
CA SER A 137 -23.78 22.01 0.16
C SER A 137 -24.92 21.98 1.17
N ASP A 138 -24.58 22.04 2.45
CA ASP A 138 -25.50 22.31 3.55
C ASP A 138 -26.14 23.72 3.40
N ASP A 139 -27.02 23.88 2.41
CA ASP A 139 -27.78 25.11 2.12
C ASP A 139 -29.23 24.76 1.69
N ASP A 140 -29.94 23.97 2.49
CA ASP A 140 -31.40 23.96 2.51
C ASP A 140 -31.89 24.08 3.96
N LEU A 141 -32.10 25.35 4.34
CA LEU A 141 -32.92 25.95 5.41
C LEU A 141 -33.52 25.05 6.52
#